data_AF-A0A9E8S9N4-F1
#
_entry.id   AF-A0A9E8S9N4-F1
#
_cell.length_a   1.000
_cell.length_b   1.000
_cell.length_c   1.000
_cell.angle_alpha   90.00
_cell.angle_beta   90.00
_cell.angle_gamma   90.00
#
_symmetry.space_group_name_H-M   'P 1'
#
loop_
_entity.id
_entity.type
_entity.pdbx_description
1 polymer ?
#
loop_
_entity_poly.entity_id
_entity_poly.type
_entity_poly.pdbx_seq_one_letter_code
_entity_poly.pdbx_strand_id
1 'polypeptide(L)'
;MNRNGSRIPETSTTAVDGTRAVPARRRLIGAWVAVALIPVGVVAAFVIGGALAGEDPESSGIAVIVRAGIIAVSVMLIAPVAAIVLGEGARRRGARSATIPLVIGIVTAAWAVIVNTLPLLLASLLGG
;
A
#
# COMPACT_ATOMS: atom_id res chain seq x y z
N MET A 1 -0.63 53.56 -41.25
CA MET A 1 -1.51 53.03 -40.17
C MET A 1 -1.02 51.64 -39.80
N ASN A 2 -0.63 51.48 -38.53
CA ASN A 2 0.12 50.37 -37.95
C ASN A 2 -0.85 49.26 -37.44
N ARG A 3 -0.72 48.01 -37.92
CA ARG A 3 -1.36 46.83 -37.32
C ARG A 3 -0.26 45.92 -36.75
N ASN A 4 0.29 46.35 -35.62
CA ASN A 4 1.12 45.52 -34.77
C ASN A 4 0.31 45.17 -33.52
N GLY A 5 0.24 43.88 -33.18
CA GLY A 5 -0.24 43.44 -31.86
C GLY A 5 -1.36 42.42 -31.85
N SER A 6 -0.98 41.12 -31.87
CA SER A 6 -1.41 40.09 -30.90
C SER A 6 -1.30 38.67 -31.50
N ARG A 7 -0.09 38.28 -31.90
CA ARG A 7 0.23 36.84 -31.94
C ARG A 7 0.31 36.37 -30.49
N ILE A 8 -0.82 35.90 -29.97
CA ILE A 8 -0.89 35.13 -28.74
C ILE A 8 0.13 33.99 -28.87
N PRO A 9 1.09 33.82 -27.95
CA PRO A 9 1.86 32.60 -27.89
C PRO A 9 0.96 31.52 -27.28
N GLU A 10 0.04 30.98 -28.09
CA GLU A 10 -0.40 29.61 -27.90
C GLU A 10 0.82 28.71 -28.16
N THR A 11 0.85 27.51 -27.58
CA THR A 11 1.84 26.45 -27.84
C THR A 11 3.16 26.41 -27.05
N SER A 12 3.16 26.72 -25.75
CA SER A 12 4.27 26.28 -24.87
C SER A 12 3.86 25.52 -23.60
N THR A 13 2.58 25.55 -23.21
CA THR A 13 2.14 24.96 -21.93
C THR A 13 1.68 23.50 -22.03
N THR A 14 1.24 23.03 -23.20
CA THR A 14 0.66 21.67 -23.34
C THR A 14 1.70 20.54 -23.38
N ALA A 15 2.91 20.81 -23.89
CA ALA A 15 3.96 19.79 -23.97
C ALA A 15 4.60 19.46 -22.60
N VAL A 16 4.68 20.44 -21.70
CA VAL A 16 5.25 20.27 -20.36
C VAL A 16 4.28 19.53 -19.42
N ASP A 17 2.97 19.72 -19.60
CA ASP A 17 1.95 19.00 -18.83
C ASP A 17 1.83 17.53 -19.25
N GLY A 18 1.91 17.23 -20.56
CA GLY A 18 1.82 15.85 -21.06
C GLY A 18 2.96 14.95 -20.56
N THR A 19 4.18 15.48 -20.48
CA THR A 19 5.37 14.72 -20.02
C THR A 19 5.35 14.43 -18.53
N ARG A 20 4.75 15.29 -17.70
CA ARG A 20 4.54 15.03 -16.25
C ARG A 20 3.31 14.16 -15.97
N ALA A 21 2.29 14.22 -16.82
CA ALA A 21 1.06 13.43 -16.68
C ALA A 21 1.30 11.91 -16.86
N VAL A 22 2.17 11.50 -17.80
CA VAL A 22 2.48 10.08 -18.06
C VAL A 22 3.06 9.33 -16.83
N PRO A 23 4.10 9.85 -16.14
CA PRO A 23 4.67 9.19 -14.96
C PRO A 23 3.77 9.30 -13.72
N ALA A 24 2.83 10.25 -13.66
CA ALA A 24 1.79 10.30 -12.64
C ALA A 24 0.74 9.20 -12.86
N ARG A 25 0.29 9.01 -14.11
CA ARG A 25 -0.69 7.98 -14.49
C ARG A 25 -0.16 6.56 -14.26
N ARG A 26 1.10 6.28 -14.60
CA ARG A 26 1.72 4.96 -14.33
C ARG A 26 1.74 4.62 -12.84
N ARG A 27 2.07 5.59 -11.97
CA ARG A 27 2.04 5.38 -10.51
C ARG A 27 0.63 5.21 -9.97
N LEU A 28 -0.34 5.93 -10.52
CA LEU A 28 -1.75 5.77 -10.16
C LEU A 28 -2.26 4.36 -10.49
N ILE A 29 -1.95 3.85 -11.70
CA ILE A 29 -2.30 2.48 -12.09
C ILE A 29 -1.63 1.48 -11.14
N GLY A 30 -0.34 1.65 -10.86
CA GLY A 30 0.38 0.81 -9.91
C GLY A 30 -0.24 0.82 -8.51
N ALA A 31 -0.69 1.97 -8.02
CA ALA A 31 -1.34 2.08 -6.72
C ALA A 31 -2.66 1.30 -6.67
N TRP A 32 -3.46 1.35 -7.74
CA TRP A 32 -4.69 0.56 -7.86
C TRP A 32 -4.44 -0.94 -7.99
N VAL A 33 -3.41 -1.34 -8.73
CA VAL A 33 -2.97 -2.74 -8.80
C VAL A 33 -2.55 -3.23 -7.41
N ALA A 34 -1.81 -2.43 -6.66
CA ALA A 34 -1.43 -2.78 -5.30
C ALA A 34 -2.65 -2.95 -4.38
N VAL A 35 -3.66 -2.07 -4.50
CA VAL A 35 -4.93 -2.23 -3.78
C VAL A 35 -5.64 -3.53 -4.16
N ALA A 36 -5.70 -3.86 -5.46
CA ALA A 36 -6.31 -5.10 -5.93
C ALA A 36 -5.56 -6.37 -5.46
N LEU A 37 -4.28 -6.25 -5.12
CA LEU A 37 -3.46 -7.35 -4.59
C LEU A 37 -3.56 -7.52 -3.06
N ILE A 38 -4.21 -6.61 -2.34
CA ILE A 38 -4.41 -6.72 -0.88
C ILE A 38 -5.04 -8.06 -0.49
N PRO A 39 -6.14 -8.53 -1.11
CA PRO A 39 -6.74 -9.83 -0.76
C PRO A 39 -5.79 -11.01 -1.00
N VAL A 40 -4.96 -10.92 -2.05
CA VAL A 40 -3.96 -11.96 -2.35
C VAL A 40 -2.91 -12.03 -1.26
N GLY A 41 -2.46 -10.88 -0.75
CA GLY A 41 -1.53 -10.81 0.39
C GLY A 41 -2.11 -11.42 1.67
N VAL A 42 -3.41 -11.21 1.93
CA VAL A 42 -4.11 -11.83 3.06
C VAL A 42 -4.13 -13.35 2.93
N VAL A 43 -4.55 -13.88 1.78
CA VAL A 43 -4.58 -15.34 1.55
C VAL A 43 -3.16 -15.94 1.64
N ALA A 44 -2.17 -15.28 1.05
CA ALA A 44 -0.78 -15.72 1.12
C ALA A 44 -0.27 -15.76 2.57
N ALA A 45 -0.62 -14.77 3.38
CA ALA A 45 -0.27 -14.73 4.80
C ALA A 45 -0.88 -15.90 5.58
N PHE A 46 -2.15 -16.25 5.34
CA PHE A 46 -2.77 -17.42 5.96
C PHE A 46 -2.09 -18.73 5.56
N VAL A 47 -1.81 -18.90 4.26
CA VAL A 47 -1.15 -20.11 3.75
C VAL A 47 0.26 -20.25 4.31
N ILE A 48 1.05 -19.17 4.27
CA ILE A 48 2.44 -19.17 4.78
C ILE A 48 2.45 -19.34 6.30
N GLY A 49 1.59 -18.62 7.03
CA GLY A 49 1.47 -18.73 8.48
C GLY A 49 1.12 -20.14 8.92
N GLY A 50 0.12 -20.75 8.29
CA GLY A 50 -0.28 -22.14 8.56
C GLY A 50 0.82 -23.14 8.22
N ALA A 51 1.44 -23.01 7.03
CA ALA A 51 2.54 -23.89 6.62
C ALA A 51 3.76 -23.80 7.55
N LEU A 52 4.05 -22.61 8.09
CA LEU A 52 5.16 -22.41 9.02
C LEU A 52 4.84 -22.79 10.47
N ALA A 53 3.56 -22.74 10.87
CA ALA A 53 3.11 -23.17 12.19
C ALA A 53 3.06 -24.70 12.31
N GLY A 54 2.89 -25.43 11.20
CA GLY A 54 2.83 -26.90 11.18
C GLY A 54 1.44 -27.45 11.52
N GLU A 55 1.28 -28.78 11.44
CA GLU A 55 -0.01 -29.46 11.65
C GLU A 55 -0.48 -29.43 13.13
N ASP A 56 0.45 -29.38 14.08
CA ASP A 56 0.15 -29.29 15.53
C ASP A 56 0.62 -27.96 16.14
N PRO A 57 -0.14 -26.86 15.92
CA PRO A 57 0.19 -25.55 16.50
C PRO A 57 0.16 -25.56 18.04
N GLU A 58 -0.56 -26.50 18.68
CA GLU A 58 -0.60 -26.63 20.15
C GLU A 58 0.67 -27.26 20.73
N SER A 59 1.33 -28.14 19.97
CA SER A 59 2.65 -28.70 20.33
C SER A 59 3.80 -27.77 19.98
N SER A 60 3.53 -26.81 19.09
CA SER A 60 4.51 -25.87 18.60
C SER A 60 4.85 -24.87 19.70
N GLY A 61 6.13 -24.80 20.08
CA GLY A 61 6.58 -23.83 21.07
C GLY A 61 6.22 -22.39 20.64
N ILE A 62 5.88 -21.54 21.61
CA ILE A 62 5.44 -20.14 21.40
C ILE A 62 6.37 -19.37 20.44
N ALA A 63 7.67 -19.63 20.48
CA ALA A 63 8.65 -19.01 19.58
C ALA A 63 8.40 -19.31 18.09
N VAL A 64 7.94 -20.51 17.75
CA VAL A 64 7.61 -20.92 16.37
C VAL A 64 6.35 -20.17 15.90
N ILE A 65 5.32 -20.14 16.75
CA ILE A 65 4.05 -19.46 16.48
C ILE A 65 4.28 -17.96 16.24
N VAL A 66 5.05 -17.30 17.13
CA VAL A 66 5.38 -15.88 16.99
C VAL A 66 6.17 -15.62 15.71
N ARG A 67 7.17 -16.46 15.39
CA ARG A 67 7.97 -16.30 14.16
C ARG A 67 7.12 -16.48 12.90
N ALA A 68 6.27 -17.50 12.85
CA ALA A 68 5.35 -17.75 11.74
C ALA A 68 4.37 -16.57 11.57
N GLY A 69 3.83 -16.06 12.67
CA GLY A 69 2.96 -14.87 12.68
C GLY A 69 3.65 -13.63 12.14
N ILE A 70 4.88 -13.32 12.58
CA ILE A 70 5.65 -12.16 12.08
C ILE A 70 5.88 -12.27 10.57
N ILE A 71 6.23 -13.45 10.06
CA ILE A 71 6.46 -13.67 8.63
C ILE A 71 5.16 -13.50 7.85
N ALA A 72 4.06 -14.11 8.32
CA ALA A 72 2.74 -13.99 7.68
C ALA A 72 2.27 -12.53 7.62
N VAL A 73 2.34 -11.80 8.72
CA VAL A 73 1.98 -10.38 8.78
C VAL A 73 2.86 -9.54 7.85
N SER A 74 4.16 -9.83 7.77
CA SER A 74 5.07 -9.14 6.87
C SER A 74 4.66 -9.29 5.41
N VAL A 75 4.26 -10.51 5.00
CA VAL A 75 3.76 -10.78 3.64
C VAL A 75 2.44 -10.03 3.39
N MET A 76 1.54 -10.02 4.37
CA MET A 76 0.25 -9.33 4.27
C MET A 76 0.42 -7.83 4.05
N LEU A 77 1.46 -7.23 4.62
CA LEU A 77 1.71 -5.79 4.54
C LEU A 77 2.34 -5.33 3.21
N ILE A 78 2.86 -6.24 2.37
CA ILE A 78 3.54 -5.87 1.11
C ILE A 78 2.61 -5.04 0.20
N ALA A 79 1.40 -5.53 -0.06
CA ALA A 79 0.45 -4.87 -0.95
C ALA A 79 -0.08 -3.52 -0.39
N PRO A 80 -0.51 -3.42 0.88
CA PRO A 80 -0.84 -2.14 1.51
C PRO A 80 0.31 -1.12 1.45
N VAL A 81 1.53 -1.52 1.78
CA VAL A 81 2.71 -0.63 1.74
C VAL A 81 2.99 -0.16 0.31
N ALA A 82 2.88 -1.04 -0.68
CA ALA A 82 3.02 -0.67 -2.08
C ALA A 82 1.94 0.35 -2.51
N ALA A 83 0.68 0.18 -2.07
CA ALA A 83 -0.40 1.14 -2.34
C ALA A 83 -0.11 2.52 -1.71
N ILE A 84 0.47 2.56 -0.51
CA ILE A 84 0.87 3.80 0.16
C ILE A 84 2.00 4.49 -0.63
N VAL A 85 3.08 3.78 -0.93
CA VAL A 85 4.26 4.35 -1.61
C VAL A 85 3.91 4.86 -3.00
N LEU A 86 3.13 4.09 -3.76
CA LEU A 86 2.70 4.46 -5.11
C LEU A 86 1.65 5.58 -5.08
N GLY A 87 0.71 5.53 -4.14
CA GLY A 87 -0.30 6.56 -3.92
C GLY A 87 0.30 7.90 -3.54
N GLU A 88 1.21 7.93 -2.57
CA GLU A 88 1.92 9.14 -2.14
C GLU A 88 2.80 9.68 -3.28
N GLY A 89 3.51 8.78 -3.98
CA GLY A 89 4.32 9.12 -5.14
C GLY A 89 3.53 9.69 -6.33
N ALA A 90 2.24 9.35 -6.48
CA ALA A 90 1.34 9.92 -7.48
C ALA A 90 0.68 11.22 -7.00
N ARG A 91 0.34 11.30 -5.71
CA ARG A 91 -0.21 12.51 -5.06
C ARG A 91 0.77 13.68 -5.12
N ARG A 92 2.04 13.44 -4.81
CA ARG A 92 3.13 14.44 -4.95
C ARG A 92 3.32 14.96 -6.38
N ARG A 93 2.82 14.23 -7.39
CA ARG A 93 2.87 14.59 -8.82
C ARG A 93 1.57 15.21 -9.33
N GLY A 94 0.67 15.60 -8.44
CA GLY A 94 -0.59 16.29 -8.78
C GLY A 94 -1.77 15.38 -9.11
N ALA A 95 -1.63 14.06 -9.04
CA ALA A 95 -2.75 13.15 -9.27
C ALA A 95 -3.66 13.07 -8.02
N ARG A 96 -4.65 13.96 -7.91
CA ARG A 96 -5.58 14.03 -6.76
C ARG A 96 -6.32 12.71 -6.50
N SER A 97 -6.59 11.94 -7.56
CA SER A 97 -7.19 10.60 -7.52
C SER A 97 -6.34 9.57 -6.76
N ALA A 98 -5.03 9.80 -6.60
CA ALA A 98 -4.14 8.91 -5.86
C ALA A 98 -4.39 8.90 -4.35
N THR A 99 -5.20 9.83 -3.84
CA THR A 99 -5.58 9.87 -2.41
C THR A 99 -6.37 8.64 -1.99
N ILE A 100 -7.22 8.10 -2.88
CA ILE A 100 -8.06 6.93 -2.57
C ILE A 100 -7.19 5.68 -2.29
N PRO A 101 -6.31 5.23 -3.22
CA PRO A 101 -5.48 4.05 -2.96
C PRO A 101 -4.50 4.26 -1.81
N LEU A 102 -4.03 5.49 -1.56
CA LEU A 102 -3.23 5.84 -0.39
C LEU A 102 -4.00 5.55 0.91
N VAL A 103 -5.23 6.10 1.04
CA VAL A 103 -6.04 5.92 2.25
C VAL A 103 -6.37 4.44 2.46
N ILE A 104 -6.73 3.72 1.39
CA ILE A 104 -6.98 2.27 1.47
C ILE A 104 -5.74 1.55 2.01
N GLY A 105 -4.55 1.81 1.44
CA GLY A 105 -3.31 1.22 1.91
C GLY A 105 -3.03 1.51 3.40
N ILE A 106 -3.21 2.76 3.85
CA ILE A 106 -3.02 3.15 5.25
C ILE A 106 -4.01 2.42 6.16
N VAL A 107 -5.30 2.45 5.83
CA VAL A 107 -6.35 1.85 6.66
C VAL A 107 -6.15 0.34 6.77
N THR A 108 -5.84 -0.33 5.66
CA THR A 108 -5.57 -1.77 5.66
C THR A 108 -4.30 -2.12 6.45
N ALA A 109 -3.22 -1.35 6.29
CA ALA A 109 -2.00 -1.58 7.07
C ALA A 109 -2.21 -1.33 8.58
N ALA A 110 -2.95 -0.28 8.94
CA ALA A 110 -3.29 0.00 10.33
C ALA A 110 -4.16 -1.12 10.93
N TRP A 111 -5.19 -1.54 10.21
CA TRP A 111 -6.06 -2.64 10.62
C TRP A 111 -5.27 -3.94 10.80
N ALA A 112 -4.37 -4.27 9.86
CA ALA A 112 -3.48 -5.42 9.92
C ALA A 112 -2.65 -5.42 11.21
N VAL A 113 -2.00 -4.30 11.52
CA VAL A 113 -1.17 -4.16 12.73
C VAL A 113 -2.03 -4.23 13.99
N ILE A 114 -3.19 -3.57 14.02
CA ILE A 114 -4.07 -3.59 15.19
C ILE A 114 -4.55 -5.02 15.46
N VAL A 115 -5.10 -5.71 14.46
CA VAL A 115 -5.69 -7.04 14.66
C VAL A 115 -4.64 -8.09 15.02
N ASN A 116 -3.41 -7.99 14.51
CA ASN A 116 -2.39 -9.00 14.76
C ASN A 116 -1.51 -8.69 15.98
N THR A 117 -1.27 -7.42 16.29
CA THR A 117 -0.35 -7.02 17.37
C THR A 117 -1.07 -6.70 18.68
N LEU A 118 -2.29 -6.16 18.63
CA LEU A 118 -3.06 -5.80 19.83
C LEU A 118 -3.37 -7.01 20.72
N PRO A 119 -3.74 -8.21 20.20
CA PRO A 119 -3.98 -9.38 21.04
C PRO A 119 -2.74 -9.82 21.80
N LEU A 120 -1.55 -9.75 21.17
CA LEU A 120 -0.28 -10.08 21.81
C LEU A 120 0.04 -9.07 22.93
N LEU A 121 -0.19 -7.78 22.67
CA LEU A 121 0.00 -6.71 23.65
C LEU A 121 -0.95 -6.87 24.85
N LEU A 122 -2.24 -7.11 24.60
CA LEU A 122 -3.24 -7.33 25.66
C LEU A 122 -2.94 -8.59 26.47
N ALA A 123 -2.57 -9.70 25.80
CA ALA A 123 -2.15 -10.92 26.49
C ALA A 123 -0.93 -10.67 27.40
N SER A 124 0.03 -9.85 26.96
CA SER A 124 1.21 -9.50 27.77
C SER A 124 0.91 -8.53 28.93
N LEU A 125 -0.13 -7.69 28.81
CA LEU A 125 -0.50 -6.69 29.82
C LEU A 125 -1.49 -7.22 30.87
N LEU A 126 -2.36 -8.16 30.50
CA LEU A 126 -3.42 -8.71 31.36
C LEU A 126 -3.11 -10.11 31.89
N GLY A 127 -2.13 -10.80 31.31
CA GLY A 127 -1.71 -12.16 31.70
C GLY A 127 -0.48 -12.20 32.62
N GLY A 128 -0.09 -11.06 33.20
CA GLY A 128 1.00 -10.94 34.19
C GLY A 128 0.48 -10.85 35.62
#